data_AF-A0A2V7A371-F1
#
_entry.id   AF-A0A2V7A371-F1
#
_cell.length_a   1.000
_cell.length_b   1.000
_cell.length_c   1.000
_cell.angle_alpha   90.00
_cell.angle_beta   90.00
_cell.angle_gamma   90.00
#
_symmetry.space_group_name_H-M   'P 1'
#
loop_
_entity.id
_entity.type
_entity.pdbx_description
1 polymer ?
#
loop_
_entity_poly.entity_id
_entity_poly.type
_entity_poly.pdbx_seq_one_letter_code
_entity_poly.pdbx_strand_id
1 'polypeptide(L)'
;MLCRRHHRAVHEEGYGLDRQPDGELRFRRPDGRPLPDVPRPPEAPDDSVTLLRARHEAQGLRLNAHTATPGWLGEPLDVGWAIDVLHPLAG
;
A
#
# COMPACT_ATOMS: atom_id res chain seq x y z
N MET A 1 1.03 5.91 21.45
CA MET A 1 -0.11 5.00 21.24
C MET A 1 -1.29 5.84 20.74
N LEU A 2 -1.84 5.52 19.57
CA LEU A 2 -2.87 6.33 18.91
C LEU A 2 -4.27 6.08 19.52
N CYS A 3 -5.13 7.10 19.56
CA CYS A 3 -6.53 6.89 19.97
C CYS A 3 -7.27 6.01 18.95
N ARG A 4 -8.37 5.35 19.35
CA ARG A 4 -9.13 4.45 18.45
C ARG A 4 -9.49 5.07 17.10
N ARG A 5 -9.82 6.37 17.08
CA ARG A 5 -10.10 7.12 15.85
C ARG A 5 -8.87 7.20 14.94
N HIS A 6 -7.72 7.61 15.48
CA HIS A 6 -6.48 7.74 14.70
C HIS A 6 -5.90 6.38 14.32
N HIS A 7 -5.98 5.38 15.19
CA HIS A 7 -5.59 4.01 14.87
C HIS A 7 -6.43 3.44 13.72
N ARG A 8 -7.74 3.68 13.73
CA ARG A 8 -8.62 3.31 12.63
C ARG A 8 -8.27 4.05 11.35
N ALA A 9 -8.01 5.36 11.42
CA ALA A 9 -7.60 6.14 10.25
C ALA A 9 -6.35 5.56 9.59
N VAL A 10 -5.28 5.30 10.36
CA VAL A 10 -4.02 4.73 9.87
C VAL A 10 -4.19 3.38 9.19
N HIS A 11 -5.13 2.54 9.65
CA HIS A 11 -5.34 1.21 9.07
C HIS A 11 -6.36 1.18 7.93
N GLU A 12 -7.37 2.04 7.99
CA GLU A 12 -8.51 1.96 7.08
C GLU A 12 -8.47 3.05 6.02
N GLU A 13 -8.04 4.28 6.30
CA GLU A 13 -8.04 5.41 5.35
C GLU A 13 -9.34 5.52 4.51
N GLY A 14 -10.48 5.23 5.15
CA GLY A 14 -11.82 5.24 4.54
C GLY A 14 -12.30 3.87 3.99
N TYR A 15 -11.44 2.87 3.90
CA TYR A 15 -11.84 1.51 3.57
C TYR A 15 -12.68 0.89 4.69
N GLY A 16 -13.70 0.12 4.33
CA GLY A 16 -14.59 -0.56 5.27
C GLY A 16 -14.37 -2.07 5.27
N LEU A 17 -14.66 -2.71 6.41
CA LEU A 17 -14.70 -4.15 6.57
C LEU A 17 -15.95 -4.53 7.36
N ASP A 18 -16.82 -5.34 6.77
CA ASP A 18 -17.95 -5.96 7.46
C ASP A 18 -17.84 -7.47 7.45
N ARG A 19 -18.07 -8.08 8.62
CA ARG A 19 -18.31 -9.52 8.70
C ARG A 19 -19.78 -9.80 8.43
N GLN A 20 -20.07 -10.56 7.39
CA GLN A 20 -21.41 -10.97 6.98
C GLN A 20 -21.99 -12.04 7.94
N PRO A 21 -23.31 -12.29 7.95
CA PRO A 21 -23.94 -13.28 8.82
C PRO A 21 -23.43 -14.72 8.59
N ASP A 22 -22.99 -15.03 7.37
CA ASP A 22 -22.35 -16.30 6.99
C ASP A 22 -20.88 -16.40 7.44
N GLY A 23 -20.31 -15.31 7.98
CA GLY A 23 -18.93 -15.23 8.45
C GLY A 23 -17.95 -14.67 7.43
N GLU A 24 -18.38 -14.42 6.18
CA GLU A 24 -17.55 -13.86 5.12
C GLU A 24 -17.17 -12.41 5.39
N LEU A 25 -16.01 -12.00 4.87
CA LEU A 25 -15.52 -10.62 4.99
C LEU A 25 -15.86 -9.83 3.74
N ARG A 26 -16.54 -8.69 3.91
CA ARG A 26 -16.83 -7.75 2.82
C ARG A 26 -16.04 -6.47 2.99
N PHE A 27 -15.17 -6.21 2.02
CA PHE A 27 -14.38 -4.99 1.97
C PHE A 27 -15.10 -3.91 1.15
N ARG A 28 -14.98 -2.66 1.58
CA ARG A 28 -15.47 -1.49 0.85
C ARG A 28 -14.36 -0.49 0.64
N ARG A 29 -14.41 0.19 -0.50
CA ARG A 29 -13.56 1.33 -0.83
C ARG A 29 -14.01 2.58 -0.06
N PRO A 30 -13.18 3.63 0.00
CA PRO A 30 -13.55 4.91 0.60
C PRO A 30 -14.80 5.57 0.00
N ASP A 31 -15.13 5.25 -1.26
CA ASP A 31 -16.36 5.71 -1.92
C ASP A 31 -17.61 4.86 -1.58
N GLY A 32 -17.48 3.92 -0.63
CA GLY A 32 -18.55 3.04 -0.18
C GLY A 32 -18.83 1.84 -1.09
N ARG A 33 -18.20 1.75 -2.28
CA ARG A 33 -18.41 0.61 -3.20
C ARG A 33 -17.73 -0.65 -2.67
N PRO A 34 -18.29 -1.85 -2.90
CA PRO A 34 -17.60 -3.10 -2.60
C PRO A 34 -16.25 -3.17 -3.33
N LEU A 35 -15.21 -3.61 -2.63
CA LEU A 35 -13.96 -4.00 -3.25
C LEU A 35 -14.16 -5.40 -3.86
N PRO A 36 -13.93 -5.61 -5.16
CA PRO A 36 -14.07 -6.93 -5.76
C PRO A 36 -12.96 -7.86 -5.27
N ASP A 37 -13.28 -9.16 -5.12
CA ASP A 37 -12.30 -10.18 -4.71
C ASP A 37 -11.10 -10.26 -5.66
N VAL A 38 -11.35 -10.01 -6.95
CA VAL A 38 -10.32 -9.88 -7.98
C VAL A 38 -10.58 -8.59 -8.76
N PRO A 39 -9.84 -7.50 -8.48
CA PRO A 39 -9.87 -6.31 -9.31
C PRO A 39 -9.45 -6.64 -10.75
N ARG A 40 -10.12 -6.05 -11.74
CA ARG A 40 -9.64 -6.13 -13.12
C ARG A 40 -8.25 -5.49 -13.18
N PRO A 41 -7.22 -6.16 -13.70
CA PRO A 41 -5.93 -5.53 -13.91
C PRO A 41 -6.11 -4.34 -14.87
N PRO A 42 -5.39 -3.22 -14.66
CA PRO A 42 -5.39 -2.14 -15.62
C PRO A 42 -4.90 -2.65 -16.99
N GLU A 43 -5.39 -2.03 -18.06
CA GLU A 43 -4.82 -2.29 -19.38
C GLU A 43 -3.34 -1.88 -19.36
N ALA A 44 -2.48 -2.80 -19.79
CA ALA A 44 -1.04 -2.62 -19.85
C ALA A 44 -0.58 -2.87 -21.28
N PRO A 45 0.34 -2.06 -21.83
CA PRO A 45 0.96 -2.35 -23.13
C PRO A 45 1.64 -3.73 -23.14
N ASP A 46 1.58 -4.44 -24.26
CA ASP A 46 2.23 -5.75 -24.43
C ASP A 46 3.75 -5.69 -24.17
N ASP A 47 4.36 -4.52 -24.41
CA ASP A 47 5.78 -4.24 -24.25
C ASP A 47 6.12 -3.50 -22.94
N SER A 48 5.21 -3.52 -21.94
CA SER A 48 5.37 -2.80 -20.66
C SER A 48 6.74 -3.00 -20.00
N VAL A 49 7.30 -4.21 -20.07
CA VAL A 49 8.63 -4.51 -19.51
C VAL A 49 9.73 -3.76 -20.25
N THR A 50 9.66 -3.68 -21.58
CA THR A 50 10.62 -2.97 -22.42
C THR A 50 10.53 -1.46 -22.18
N LEU A 51 9.31 -0.91 -22.17
CA LEU A 51 9.08 0.51 -21.88
C LEU A 51 9.61 0.90 -20.50
N LEU A 52 9.38 0.05 -19.49
CA LEU A 52 9.85 0.30 -18.14
C LEU A 52 11.39 0.29 -18.05
N ARG A 53 12.06 -0.65 -18.73
CA ARG A 53 13.54 -0.67 -18.80
C ARG A 53 14.09 0.58 -19.48
N ALA A 54 13.56 0.95 -20.64
CA ALA A 54 14.01 2.13 -21.37
C ALA A 54 13.86 3.41 -20.53
N ARG A 55 12.74 3.53 -19.79
CA ARG A 55 12.54 4.62 -18.83
C ARG A 55 13.57 4.62 -17.71
N HIS A 56 13.85 3.46 -17.11
CA HIS A 56 14.86 3.35 -16.06
C HIS A 56 16.26 3.72 -16.58
N GLU A 57 16.64 3.26 -17.77
CA GLU A 57 17.91 3.61 -18.42
C GLU A 57 18.02 5.12 -18.69
N ALA A 58 16.97 5.74 -19.23
CA ALA A 58 16.92 7.18 -19.45
C ALA A 58 17.04 8.00 -18.15
N GLN A 59 16.60 7.43 -17.03
CA GLN A 59 16.71 8.03 -15.70
C GLN A 59 17.99 7.63 -14.95
N GLY A 60 18.86 6.80 -15.56
CA GLY A 60 20.06 6.28 -14.91
C GLY A 60 19.78 5.32 -13.74
N LEU A 61 18.56 4.81 -13.61
CA LEU A 61 18.14 3.91 -12.55
C LEU A 61 18.67 2.49 -12.81
N ARG A 62 19.58 2.03 -11.94
CA ARG A 62 20.14 0.68 -12.00
C ARG A 62 19.42 -0.25 -11.01
N LEU A 63 18.19 -0.63 -11.35
CA LEU A 63 17.42 -1.57 -10.53
C LEU A 63 17.91 -3.01 -10.72
N ASN A 64 18.17 -3.71 -9.62
CA ASN A 64 18.43 -5.13 -9.54
C ASN A 64 17.49 -5.84 -8.55
N ALA A 65 17.62 -7.16 -8.40
CA ALA A 65 16.77 -7.99 -7.55
C ALA A 65 16.76 -7.58 -6.06
N HIS A 66 17.77 -6.83 -5.60
CA HIS A 66 17.91 -6.37 -4.22
C HIS A 66 17.54 -4.89 -4.02
N THR A 67 17.07 -4.20 -5.07
CA THR A 67 16.77 -2.75 -4.95
C THR A 67 15.70 -2.44 -3.91
N ALA A 68 14.73 -3.34 -3.74
CA ALA A 68 13.68 -3.22 -2.74
C ALA A 68 14.03 -3.95 -1.43
N THR A 69 15.21 -4.57 -1.32
CA THR A 69 15.64 -5.21 -0.07
C THR A 69 16.02 -4.12 0.92
N PRO A 70 15.35 -4.03 2.08
CA PRO A 70 15.69 -3.03 3.08
C PRO A 70 17.05 -3.36 3.71
N GLY A 71 17.74 -2.33 4.20
CA GLY A 71 18.94 -2.51 5.04
C GLY A 71 18.63 -2.94 6.48
N TRP A 72 17.38 -3.31 6.78
CA TRP A 72 16.92 -3.73 8.10
C TRP A 72 17.60 -5.05 8.51
N LEU A 73 18.26 -5.04 9.67
CA LEU A 73 18.98 -6.21 10.19
C LEU A 73 18.22 -6.90 11.34
N GLY A 74 16.96 -6.51 11.57
CA GLY A 74 16.11 -7.05 12.62
C GLY A 74 16.04 -6.17 13.88
N GLU A 75 16.55 -4.94 13.82
CA GLU A 75 16.38 -3.96 14.89
C GLU A 75 14.89 -3.67 15.17
N PRO A 76 14.51 -3.32 16.41
CA PRO A 76 13.12 -2.97 16.71
C PRO A 76 12.64 -1.80 15.85
N LEU A 77 11.45 -1.94 15.27
CA LEU A 77 10.79 -0.87 14.54
C LEU A 77 10.45 0.29 15.49
N ASP A 78 10.88 1.51 15.15
CA ASP A 78 10.38 2.71 15.81
C ASP A 78 8.98 3.03 15.28
N VAL A 79 7.97 2.54 16.01
CA VAL A 79 6.55 2.73 15.67
C VAL A 79 6.14 4.21 15.75
N GLY A 80 6.77 5.00 16.63
CA GLY A 80 6.48 6.43 16.75
C GLY A 80 6.89 7.17 15.48
N TRP A 81 8.16 7.00 15.09
CA TRP A 81 8.68 7.57 13.86
C TRP A 81 7.93 7.09 12.61
N ALA A 82 7.60 5.80 12.52
CA ALA A 82 6.90 5.24 11.36
C ALA A 82 5.51 5.85 11.17
N ILE A 83 4.78 6.10 12.27
CA ILE A 83 3.49 6.78 12.23
C ILE A 83 3.66 8.25 11.79
N ASP A 84 4.65 8.94 12.35
CA ASP A 84 4.90 10.34 12.03
C ASP A 84 5.25 10.54 10.55
N VAL A 85 6.06 9.68 9.93
CA VAL A 85 6.44 9.87 8.51
C VAL A 85 5.37 9.40 7.51
N LEU A 86 4.48 8.49 7.89
CA LEU A 86 3.46 7.94 7.00
C LEU A 86 2.14 8.72 7.02
N HIS A 87 1.92 9.57 8.03
CA HIS A 87 0.67 10.30 8.16
C HIS A 87 0.75 11.69 7.50
N PRO A 88 -0.12 12.01 6.51
CA PRO A 88 -0.07 13.27 5.76
C PRO A 88 -0.35 14.54 6.58
N LEU A 89 -0.72 14.42 7.86
CA LEU A 89 -0.91 15.54 8.80
C LEU A 89 0.17 15.63 9.91
N ALA A 90 1.33 14.99 9.74
CA ALA A 90 2.42 15.01 10.73
C ALA A 90 3.35 16.24 10.62
N GLY A 91 2.88 17.32 10.00
CA GLY A 91 3.57 18.63 9.93
C GLY A 91 2.73 19.72 10.56
#